data_AF-A0A936I9F6-F1
#
_entry.id   AF-A0A936I9F6-F1
#
_cell.length_a   1.000
_cell.length_b   1.000
_cell.length_c   1.000
_cell.angle_alpha   90.00
_cell.angle_beta   90.00
_cell.angle_gamma   90.00
#
_symmetry.space_group_name_H-M   'P 1'
#
loop_
_entity.id
_entity.type
_entity.pdbx_description
1 polymer ?
#
loop_
_entity_poly.entity_id
_entity_poly.type
_entity_poly.pdbx_seq_one_letter_code
_entity_poly.pdbx_strand_id
1 'polypeptide(L)' 'MQGFNLVRVAPRQDAQIVTNTGGRFSPQANTLIQQAKPGDRFLFEQIKGRCPGDIAARDLGDMSFQIK' A
#
# COMPACT_ATOMS: atom_id res chain seq x y z
N MET A 1 13.02 -1.05 2.46
CA MET A 1 11.58 -1.30 2.69
C MET A 1 11.33 -2.79 2.56
N GLN A 2 10.63 -3.41 3.51
CA GLN A 2 10.29 -4.84 3.48
C GLN A 2 8.95 -5.10 2.79
N GLY A 3 7.96 -4.22 2.95
CA GLY A 3 6.68 -4.37 2.27
C GLY A 3 5.57 -3.54 2.91
N PHE A 4 4.36 -3.67 2.38
CA PHE A 4 3.14 -3.03 2.83
C PHE A 4 1.92 -3.74 2.23
N ASN A 5 0.74 -3.56 2.81
CA ASN A 5 -0.52 -3.91 2.16
C ASN A 5 -1.04 -2.68 1.42
N LEU A 6 -1.34 -2.85 0.13
CA LEU A 6 -2.00 -1.83 -0.67
C LEU A 6 -3.50 -2.13 -0.69
N VAL A 7 -4.28 -1.18 -0.19
CA VAL A 7 -5.74 -1.27 -0.16
C VAL A 7 -6.31 -0.20 -1.06
N ARG A 8 -7.20 -0.57 -1.98
CA ARG A 8 -8.01 0.36 -2.77
C ARG A 8 -9.46 0.28 -2.30
N VAL A 9 -10.02 1.42 -1.95
CA VAL A 9 -11.44 1.58 -1.58
C VAL A 9 -12.09 2.50 -2.60
N ALA A 10 -12.78 1.90 -3.57
CA ALA A 10 -13.56 2.64 -4.55
C ALA A 10 -14.92 3.04 -3.97
N PRO A 11 -15.54 4.15 -4.42
CA PRO A 11 -16.86 4.57 -3.93
C PRO A 11 -17.90 3.46 -4.06
N ARG A 12 -18.54 3.10 -2.93
CA ARG A 12 -19.62 2.10 -2.84
C ARG A 12 -19.20 0.68 -3.27
N GLN A 13 -17.92 0.36 -3.19
CA GLN A 13 -17.39 -0.98 -3.45
C GLN A 13 -16.61 -1.50 -2.25
N ASP A 14 -16.48 -2.83 -2.16
CA ASP A 14 -15.63 -3.47 -1.17
C ASP A 14 -14.15 -3.15 -1.41
N ALA A 15 -13.37 -3.20 -0.35
CA ALA A 15 -11.94 -2.95 -0.40
C ALA A 15 -11.20 -4.06 -1.17
N GLN A 16 -10.30 -3.67 -2.04
CA GLN A 16 -9.38 -4.57 -2.74
C GLN A 16 -8.01 -4.49 -2.06
N ILE A 17 -7.46 -5.63 -1.62
CA ILE A 17 -6.20 -5.68 -0.85
C ILE A 17 -5.15 -6.49 -1.61
N VAL A 18 -3.94 -5.95 -1.72
CA VAL A 18 -2.77 -6.62 -2.29
C VAL A 18 -1.58 -6.47 -1.34
N THR A 19 -0.98 -7.59 -0.92
CA THR A 19 0.30 -7.56 -0.19
C THR A 19 1.44 -7.30 -1.16
N ASN A 20 2.20 -6.23 -0.90
CA ASN A 20 3.33 -5.81 -1.69
C ASN A 20 4.66 -6.05 -0.94
N THR A 21 5.53 -6.88 -1.51
CA THR A 21 6.86 -7.14 -0.94
C THR A 21 7.91 -6.19 -1.54
N GLY A 22 8.76 -5.63 -0.69
CA GLY A 22 9.80 -4.68 -1.07
C GLY A 22 9.28 -3.25 -1.27
N GLY A 23 10.15 -2.38 -1.78
CA GLY A 23 9.83 -0.96 -1.97
C GLY A 23 9.25 -0.59 -3.34
N ARG A 24 9.23 -1.52 -4.29
CA ARG A 24 8.63 -1.32 -5.62
C ARG A 24 7.25 -1.98 -5.66
N PHE A 25 6.36 -1.48 -6.51
CA PHE A 25 5.09 -2.16 -6.77
C PHE A 25 5.33 -3.49 -7.47
N SER A 26 4.79 -4.55 -6.86
CA SER A 26 4.59 -5.85 -7.49
C SER A 26 3.65 -5.70 -8.69
N PRO A 27 3.64 -6.66 -9.65
CA PRO A 27 2.72 -6.63 -10.76
C PRO A 27 1.25 -6.46 -10.33
N GLN A 28 0.83 -7.15 -9.28
CA GLN A 28 -0.52 -7.07 -8.72
C GLN A 28 -0.82 -5.69 -8.13
N ALA A 29 0.13 -5.12 -7.37
CA ALA A 29 -0.02 -3.78 -6.81
C ALA A 29 -0.08 -2.72 -7.92
N ASN A 30 0.73 -2.89 -8.98
CA ASN A 30 0.73 -2.00 -10.13
C ASN A 30 -0.61 -2.07 -10.88
N THR A 31 -1.16 -3.27 -11.11
CA THR A 31 -2.51 -3.43 -11.67
C THR A 31 -3.57 -2.75 -10.81
N LEU A 32 -3.48 -2.85 -9.48
CA LEU A 32 -4.44 -2.21 -8.59
C LEU A 32 -4.36 -0.67 -8.64
N ILE A 33 -3.15 -0.10 -8.68
CA ILE A 33 -2.94 1.35 -8.82
C ILE A 33 -3.42 1.86 -10.18
N GLN A 34 -3.24 1.09 -11.25
CA GLN A 34 -3.73 1.45 -12.59
C GLN A 34 -5.27 1.51 -12.66
N GLN A 35 -6.00 0.95 -11.70
CA GLN A 35 -7.46 1.06 -11.59
C GLN A 35 -7.92 2.34 -10.88
N ALA A 36 -7.00 3.20 -10.44
CA ALA A 36 -7.32 4.43 -9.71
C ALA A 36 -8.26 5.35 -10.51
N LYS A 37 -9.28 5.86 -9.83
CA LYS A 37 -10.25 6.84 -10.34
C LYS A 37 -10.44 7.97 -9.33
N PRO A 38 -10.83 9.18 -9.77
CA PRO A 38 -11.26 10.24 -8.86
C PRO A 38 -12.31 9.73 -7.86
N GLY A 39 -12.09 10.02 -6.58
CA GLY A 39 -12.94 9.55 -5.47
C GLY A 39 -12.47 8.25 -4.81
N ASP A 40 -11.55 7.50 -5.41
CA ASP A 40 -10.91 6.35 -4.76
C ASP A 40 -10.07 6.80 -3.55
N ARG A 41 -9.97 5.92 -2.55
CA ARG A 41 -8.98 6.01 -1.48
C ARG A 41 -8.01 4.86 -1.59
N PHE A 42 -6.72 5.16 -1.47
CA PHE A 42 -5.67 4.15 -1.33
C PHE A 42 -5.08 4.22 0.08
N LEU A 43 -5.01 3.07 0.74
CA LEU A 43 -4.33 2.89 2.02
C LEU A 43 -3.09 2.05 1.80
N PHE A 44 -1.98 2.48 2.37
CA PHE A 44 -0.75 1.73 2.48
C PHE A 44 -0.64 1.34 3.94
N GLU A 45 -1.00 0.11 4.26
CA GLU A 45 -1.08 -0.37 5.64
C GLU A 45 0.10 -1.25 5.99
N GLN A 46 0.41 -1.32 7.29
CA GLN A 46 1.45 -2.18 7.85
C GLN A 46 2.79 -1.99 7.14
N ILE A 47 3.17 -0.73 6.86
CA ILE A 47 4.39 -0.45 6.13
C ILE A 47 5.58 -0.93 6.96
N LYS A 48 6.30 -1.94 6.48
CA LYS A 48 7.48 -2.48 7.17
C LYS A 48 8.75 -1.95 6.54
N GLY A 49 9.60 -1.35 7.36
CA GLY A 49 10.91 -0.82 6.98
C GLY A 49 12.04 -1.42 7.79
N ARG A 50 13.24 -1.48 7.22
CA ARG A 50 14.48 -1.76 7.94
C ARG A 50 15.52 -0.73 7.50
N CYS A 51 16.04 0.03 8.45
CA CYS A 51 17.15 0.98 8.25
C CYS A 51 18.48 0.34 8.70
N PRO A 52 19.64 0.85 8.23
CA PRO A 52 20.93 0.44 8.78
C PRO A 52 20.93 0.62 10.31
N GLY A 53 21.34 -0.43 11.05
CA GLY A 53 21.31 -0.46 12.51
C GLY A 53 20.06 -1.12 13.12
N ASP A 54 19.00 -1.35 12.35
CA ASP A 54 17.81 -2.04 12.85
C ASP A 54 18.05 -3.56 12.97
N ILE A 55 17.77 -4.13 14.15
CA ILE A 55 17.86 -5.57 14.42
C ILE A 55 16.76 -6.33 13.67
N ALA A 56 15.55 -5.78 13.62
CA ALA A 56 14.39 -6.33 12.90
C ALA A 56 13.66 -5.22 12.13
N ALA A 57 12.76 -5.60 11.21
CA ALA A 57 11.90 -4.60 10.57
C ALA A 57 10.97 -3.94 11.59
N ARG A 58 10.77 -2.65 11.40
CA ARG A 58 9.87 -1.82 12.18
C ARG A 58 8.59 -1.55 11.40
N ASP A 59 7.50 -1.39 12.15
CA ASP A 59 6.29 -0.79 11.63
C ASP A 59 6.51 0.71 11.46
N LEU A 60 6.29 1.21 10.26
CA LEU A 60 6.38 2.63 9.90
C LEU A 60 5.01 3.31 9.90
N GLY A 61 3.95 2.59 10.28
CA GLY A 61 2.57 3.05 10.28
C GLY A 61 1.91 2.91 8.92
N ASP A 62 0.83 3.67 8.76
CA ASP A 62 -0.04 3.63 7.58
C ASP A 62 -0.05 4.99 6.86
N MET A 63 -0.29 4.97 5.56
CA MET A 63 -0.52 6.18 4.75
C MET A 63 -1.84 6.09 3.99
N SER A 64 -2.57 7.20 3.91
CA SER A 64 -3.85 7.29 3.19
C SER A 64 -3.79 8.37 2.12
N PHE A 65 -4.22 8.04 0.91
CA PHE A 65 -4.26 8.93 -0.23
C PHE A 65 -5.68 8.98 -0.80
N GLN A 66 -6.18 10.18 -1.06
CA GLN A 66 -7.43 10.39 -1.81
C GLN A 66 -7.10 10.81 -3.23
N ILE A 67 -7.68 10.13 -4.21
CA ILE A 67 -7.52 10.48 -5.62
C ILE A 67 -8.55 11.56 -5.97
N LYS A 68 -8.09 12.66 -6.58
CA LYS A 68 -8.91 13.79 -7.01
C LYS A 68 -8.92 13.90 -8.52
#